data_AF-A0A962B0B3-F1
#
_entry.id   AF-A0A962B0B3-F1
#
_cell.length_a   1.000
_cell.length_b   1.000
_cell.length_c   1.000
_cell.angle_alpha   90.00
_cell.angle_beta   90.00
_cell.angle_gamma   90.00
#
_symmetry.space_group_name_H-M   'P 1'
#
loop_
_entity.id
_entity.type
_entity.pdbx_description
1 polymer ?
#
loop_
_entity_poly.entity_id
_entity_poly.type
_entity_poly.pdbx_seq_one_letter_code
_entity_poly.pdbx_strand_id
1 'polypeptide(L)'
;MAKRFIGARQTTVACEIELTGTGVHSGVPVSVILHPADAGTGLRFVIMKDGEIAADIPAEVANVKNLTLCTVIGDDKGQLISTVEHLLAALRGLAVDNCIIEIDSAEVPIMDGSAAAFVEAIDDVGLRELSEPRKFIKVLKPIRVEDGGCWGEIAPHSGFHLDVEIDFETPLIGRQRMAFEMSPGVFRNELARART
;
A
#
# COMPACT_ATOMS: atom_id res chain seq x y z
N MET A 1 1.41 28.68 4.39
CA MET A 1 2.44 27.71 3.96
C MET A 1 1.74 26.41 3.61
N ALA A 2 1.98 25.85 2.42
CA ALA A 2 1.28 24.65 1.98
C ALA A 2 1.61 23.46 2.90
N LYS A 3 0.58 22.92 3.55
CA LYS A 3 0.63 21.67 4.33
C LYS A 3 0.86 20.52 3.34
N ARG A 4 2.12 20.28 2.95
CA ARG A 4 2.44 19.16 2.05
C ARG A 4 2.19 17.85 2.80
N PHE A 5 1.49 16.92 2.15
CA PHE A 5 1.19 15.58 2.66
C PHE A 5 2.43 14.87 3.18
N ILE A 6 3.55 14.95 2.44
CA ILE A 6 4.83 14.29 2.72
C ILE A 6 6.01 15.16 2.27
N GLY A 7 7.22 14.86 2.75
CA GLY A 7 8.47 15.57 2.46
C GLY A 7 8.86 15.65 0.97
N ALA A 8 9.85 16.49 0.64
CA ALA A 8 10.25 16.77 -0.75
C ALA A 8 11.28 15.78 -1.33
N ARG A 9 11.91 14.96 -0.50
CA ARG A 9 12.88 13.93 -0.89
C ARG A 9 12.24 12.55 -0.81
N GLN A 10 12.77 11.62 -1.59
CA GLN A 10 12.33 10.23 -1.52
C GLN A 10 12.78 9.57 -0.22
N THR A 11 12.03 8.58 0.26
CA THR A 11 12.41 7.80 1.44
C THR A 11 12.30 6.30 1.19
N THR A 12 13.07 5.55 1.97
CA THR A 12 13.05 4.08 2.06
C THR A 12 13.07 3.67 3.53
N VAL A 13 12.85 2.40 3.85
CA VAL A 13 13.02 1.88 5.22
C VAL A 13 14.49 1.99 5.65
N ALA A 14 14.76 2.25 6.93
CA ALA A 14 16.12 2.51 7.39
C ALA A 14 17.00 1.25 7.44
N CYS A 15 16.41 0.11 7.78
CA CYS A 15 17.02 -1.22 7.72
C CYS A 15 15.97 -2.26 7.30
N GLU A 16 16.43 -3.50 7.10
CA GLU A 16 15.55 -4.63 6.77
C GLU A 16 14.53 -4.89 7.88
N ILE A 17 13.30 -5.23 7.48
CA ILE A 17 12.20 -5.62 8.36
C ILE A 17 11.73 -6.99 7.92
N GLU A 18 11.69 -7.96 8.83
CA GLU A 18 11.12 -9.29 8.57
C GLU A 18 9.79 -9.43 9.31
N LEU A 19 8.76 -9.90 8.59
CA LEU A 19 7.41 -10.13 9.09
C LEU A 19 6.92 -11.49 8.63
N THR A 20 6.49 -12.32 9.58
CA THR A 20 5.89 -13.63 9.29
C THR A 20 4.41 -13.65 9.65
N GLY A 21 3.61 -14.35 8.86
CA GLY A 21 2.18 -14.52 9.12
C GLY A 21 1.56 -15.63 8.30
N THR A 22 0.27 -15.47 7.96
CA THR A 22 -0.49 -16.46 7.18
C THR A 22 -1.33 -15.71 6.15
N GLY A 23 -1.43 -16.26 4.94
CA GLY A 23 -2.35 -15.75 3.92
C GLY A 23 -3.81 -15.97 4.32
N VAL A 24 -4.69 -14.98 4.12
CA VAL A 24 -6.11 -15.09 4.50
C VAL A 24 -6.88 -16.01 3.57
N HIS A 25 -6.52 -16.07 2.30
CA HIS A 25 -7.19 -16.89 1.31
C HIS A 25 -6.53 -18.27 1.16
N SER A 26 -5.20 -18.32 1.20
CA SER A 26 -4.44 -19.57 1.03
C SER A 26 -4.31 -20.38 2.31
N GLY A 27 -4.31 -19.74 3.48
CA GLY A 27 -3.99 -20.40 4.76
C GLY A 27 -2.53 -20.84 4.88
N VAL A 28 -1.66 -20.43 3.96
CA VAL A 28 -0.25 -20.83 3.90
C VAL A 28 0.59 -19.87 4.75
N PRO A 29 1.59 -20.36 5.52
CA PRO A 29 2.56 -19.50 6.20
C PRO A 29 3.35 -18.65 5.19
N VAL A 30 3.61 -17.40 5.54
CA VAL A 30 4.30 -16.45 4.66
C VAL A 30 5.36 -15.69 5.45
N SER A 31 6.53 -15.49 4.85
CA SER A 31 7.52 -14.49 5.27
C SER A 31 7.61 -13.37 4.24
N VAL A 32 7.60 -12.13 4.72
CA VAL A 32 7.86 -10.92 3.93
C VAL A 32 9.05 -10.19 4.54
N ILE A 33 10.01 -9.82 3.69
CA ILE A 33 11.15 -8.99 4.06
C ILE A 33 11.10 -7.68 3.29
N LEU A 34 11.07 -6.56 4.02
CA LEU A 34 11.10 -5.22 3.46
C LEU A 34 12.54 -4.71 3.48
N HIS A 35 13.14 -4.59 2.29
CA HIS A 35 14.51 -4.15 2.13
C HIS A 35 14.60 -2.66 1.79
N PRO A 36 15.57 -1.91 2.37
CA PRO A 36 15.93 -0.59 1.87
C PRO A 36 16.26 -0.64 0.38
N ALA A 37 15.81 0.35 -0.37
CA ALA A 37 16.04 0.44 -1.81
C ALA A 37 16.56 1.81 -2.23
N ASP A 38 17.28 1.83 -3.35
CA ASP A 38 17.80 3.05 -3.94
C ASP A 38 16.67 3.95 -4.51
N ALA A 39 17.01 5.20 -4.75
CA ALA A 39 16.05 6.17 -5.26
C ALA A 39 15.61 5.81 -6.68
N GLY A 40 14.30 5.85 -6.92
CA GLY A 40 13.70 5.53 -8.21
C GLY A 40 13.39 4.04 -8.41
N THR A 41 13.70 3.17 -7.45
CA THR A 41 13.30 1.76 -7.49
C THR A 41 11.78 1.59 -7.42
N GLY A 42 11.09 2.45 -6.67
CA GLY A 42 9.67 2.28 -6.38
C GLY A 42 9.41 1.13 -5.40
N LEU A 43 8.14 0.72 -5.30
CA LEU A 43 7.74 -0.46 -4.53
C LEU A 43 7.73 -1.66 -5.47
N ARG A 44 8.53 -2.69 -5.17
CA ARG A 44 8.67 -3.87 -6.04
C ARG A 44 8.57 -5.14 -5.20
N PHE A 45 7.77 -6.09 -5.65
CA PHE A 45 7.69 -7.39 -5.03
C PHE A 45 8.64 -8.36 -5.71
N VAL A 46 9.43 -9.08 -4.91
CA VAL A 46 10.37 -10.10 -5.38
C VAL A 46 9.94 -11.43 -4.78
N ILE A 47 9.50 -12.35 -5.63
CA ILE A 47 9.09 -13.70 -5.20
C ILE A 47 10.33 -14.57 -5.16
N MET A 48 10.60 -15.17 -4.01
CA MET A 48 11.68 -16.14 -3.83
C MET A 48 11.15 -17.56 -3.92
N LYS A 49 11.86 -18.42 -4.64
CA LYS A 49 11.57 -19.85 -4.72
C LYS A 49 12.87 -20.64 -4.78
N ASP A 50 13.03 -21.59 -3.86
CA ASP A 50 14.21 -22.47 -3.78
C ASP A 50 15.56 -21.70 -3.76
N GLY A 51 15.57 -20.50 -3.16
CA GLY A 51 16.75 -19.63 -3.06
C GLY A 51 17.04 -18.77 -4.30
N GLU A 52 16.18 -18.81 -5.31
CA GLU A 52 16.30 -18.00 -6.53
C GLU A 52 15.12 -17.01 -6.66
N ILE A 53 15.36 -15.90 -7.37
CA ILE A 53 14.31 -14.94 -7.71
C ILE A 53 13.42 -15.57 -8.79
N ALA A 54 12.19 -15.91 -8.42
CA ALA A 54 11.19 -16.45 -9.33
C ALA A 54 10.49 -15.35 -10.13
N ALA A 55 10.27 -14.17 -9.53
CA ALA A 55 9.67 -13.02 -10.18
C ALA A 55 10.10 -11.71 -9.53
N ASP A 56 10.08 -10.63 -10.31
CA ASP A 56 10.25 -9.24 -9.86
C ASP A 56 9.12 -8.41 -10.48
N ILE A 57 8.17 -8.01 -9.64
CA ILE A 57 6.89 -7.40 -10.03
C ILE A 57 6.81 -5.99 -9.43
N PRO A 58 6.94 -4.92 -10.25
CA PRO A 58 6.67 -3.56 -9.80
C PRO A 58 5.22 -3.41 -9.32
N ALA A 59 4.99 -2.73 -8.20
CA ALA A 59 3.65 -2.40 -7.70
C ALA A 59 3.04 -1.24 -8.50
N GLU A 60 2.75 -1.50 -9.77
CA GLU A 60 2.21 -0.54 -10.74
C GLU A 60 0.85 -1.00 -11.28
N VAL A 61 0.02 -0.04 -11.70
CA VAL A 61 -1.33 -0.30 -12.25
C VAL A 61 -1.28 -1.29 -13.43
N ALA A 62 -0.23 -1.24 -14.26
CA ALA A 62 -0.06 -2.16 -15.39
C ALA A 62 0.08 -3.63 -14.97
N ASN A 63 0.48 -3.89 -13.73
CA ASN A 63 0.68 -5.23 -13.20
C ASN A 63 -0.52 -5.74 -12.39
N VAL A 64 -1.59 -4.94 -12.21
CA VAL A 64 -2.82 -5.40 -11.56
C VAL A 64 -3.53 -6.42 -12.44
N LYS A 65 -3.80 -7.61 -11.88
CA LYS A 65 -4.43 -8.74 -12.59
C LYS A 65 -5.83 -9.07 -12.06
N ASN A 66 -6.13 -8.80 -10.80
CA ASN A 66 -7.44 -9.03 -10.20
C ASN A 66 -7.71 -8.04 -9.05
N LEU A 67 -9.00 -7.71 -8.86
CA LEU A 67 -9.51 -6.81 -7.81
C LEU A 67 -10.70 -7.45 -7.05
N THR A 68 -11.01 -8.72 -7.31
CA THR A 68 -12.07 -9.46 -6.62
C THR A 68 -11.54 -9.95 -5.28
N LEU A 69 -12.21 -9.56 -4.18
CA LEU A 69 -11.86 -9.84 -2.78
C LEU A 69 -10.56 -9.18 -2.29
N CYS A 70 -9.54 -9.07 -3.14
CA CYS A 70 -8.29 -8.38 -2.83
C CYS A 70 -7.62 -7.83 -4.10
N THR A 71 -6.56 -7.05 -3.94
CA THR A 71 -5.69 -6.63 -5.05
C THR A 71 -4.66 -7.71 -5.34
N VAL A 72 -4.62 -8.16 -6.59
CA VAL A 72 -3.62 -9.12 -7.09
C VAL A 72 -2.76 -8.43 -8.15
N ILE A 73 -1.46 -8.51 -7.99
CA ILE A 73 -0.47 -8.10 -9.00
C ILE A 73 0.21 -9.32 -9.61
N GLY A 74 0.74 -9.18 -10.82
CA GLY A 74 1.47 -10.26 -11.48
C GLY A 74 2.33 -9.82 -12.65
N ASP A 75 3.23 -10.71 -13.06
CA ASP A 75 4.02 -10.54 -14.28
C ASP A 75 3.34 -11.20 -15.50
N ASP A 76 3.95 -11.05 -16.66
CA ASP A 76 3.47 -11.64 -17.92
C ASP A 76 3.77 -13.15 -18.04
N LYS A 77 4.57 -13.70 -17.11
CA LYS A 77 4.87 -15.14 -17.04
C LYS A 77 3.84 -15.90 -16.19
N GLY A 78 2.89 -15.19 -15.58
CA GLY A 78 1.80 -15.77 -14.79
C GLY A 78 2.08 -15.87 -13.29
N GLN A 79 3.18 -15.27 -12.80
CA GLN A 79 3.44 -15.20 -11.37
C GLN A 79 2.54 -14.14 -10.73
N LEU A 80 1.94 -14.47 -9.59
CA LEU A 80 0.93 -13.64 -8.92
C LEU A 80 1.26 -13.45 -7.44
N ILE A 81 0.88 -12.28 -6.92
CA ILE A 81 0.88 -11.97 -5.49
C ILE A 81 -0.45 -11.33 -5.16
N SER A 82 -1.19 -11.94 -4.24
CA SER A 82 -2.47 -11.42 -3.76
C SER A 82 -2.35 -10.65 -2.44
N THR A 83 -3.39 -9.89 -2.11
CA THR A 83 -3.57 -9.22 -0.81
C THR A 83 -2.50 -8.14 -0.54
N VAL A 84 -2.02 -7.48 -1.60
CA VAL A 84 -0.93 -6.48 -1.51
C VAL A 84 -1.37 -5.15 -0.87
N GLU A 85 -2.67 -4.87 -0.83
CA GLU A 85 -3.24 -3.57 -0.53
C GLU A 85 -2.94 -3.04 0.88
N HIS A 86 -2.96 -3.87 1.92
CA HIS A 86 -2.71 -3.40 3.29
C HIS A 86 -1.24 -3.01 3.50
N LEU A 87 -0.32 -3.81 2.96
CA LEU A 87 1.11 -3.49 2.97
C LEU A 87 1.41 -2.23 2.14
N LEU A 88 0.83 -2.13 0.94
CA LEU A 88 0.99 -0.93 0.10
C LEU A 88 0.38 0.31 0.77
N ALA A 89 -0.77 0.18 1.45
CA ALA A 89 -1.36 1.25 2.23
C ALA A 89 -0.43 1.69 3.37
N ALA A 90 0.19 0.75 4.10
CA ALA A 90 1.16 1.07 5.14
C ALA A 90 2.38 1.81 4.57
N LEU A 91 3.01 1.27 3.52
CA LEU A 91 4.19 1.87 2.89
C LEU A 91 3.88 3.29 2.39
N ARG A 92 2.78 3.50 1.66
CA ARG A 92 2.41 4.83 1.17
C ARG A 92 1.90 5.76 2.26
N GLY A 93 1.15 5.25 3.22
CA GLY A 93 0.66 5.98 4.39
C GLY A 93 1.81 6.52 5.23
N LEU A 94 2.92 5.79 5.33
CA LEU A 94 4.14 6.21 6.01
C LEU A 94 5.14 6.94 5.10
N ALA A 95 4.78 7.24 3.86
CA ALA A 95 5.59 7.94 2.87
C ALA A 95 6.80 7.15 2.33
N VAL A 96 6.84 5.83 2.43
CA VAL A 96 7.88 5.01 1.77
C VAL A 96 7.70 5.09 0.25
N ASP A 97 8.77 5.48 -0.46
CA ASP A 97 8.77 5.56 -1.93
C ASP A 97 9.46 4.36 -2.57
N ASN A 98 10.54 3.88 -1.95
CA ASN A 98 11.38 2.82 -2.49
C ASN A 98 11.49 1.69 -1.47
N CYS A 99 11.14 0.48 -1.88
CA CYS A 99 11.26 -0.74 -1.07
C CYS A 99 11.27 -1.95 -1.99
N ILE A 100 12.22 -2.86 -1.79
CA ILE A 100 12.10 -4.21 -2.32
C ILE A 100 11.34 -5.03 -1.27
N ILE A 101 10.29 -5.72 -1.69
CA ILE A 101 9.37 -6.50 -0.86
C ILE A 101 9.59 -7.96 -1.25
N GLU A 102 10.50 -8.61 -0.56
CA GLU A 102 10.78 -10.03 -0.76
C GLU A 102 9.68 -10.85 -0.11
N ILE A 103 9.21 -11.90 -0.79
CA ILE A 103 8.16 -12.78 -0.31
C ILE A 103 8.41 -14.22 -0.75
N ASP A 104 8.17 -15.17 0.14
CA ASP A 104 8.35 -16.62 -0.11
C ASP A 104 7.06 -17.34 -0.56
N SER A 105 5.99 -16.58 -0.76
CA SER A 105 4.64 -17.06 -1.07
C SER A 105 3.94 -16.20 -2.12
N ALA A 106 2.76 -16.63 -2.54
CA ALA A 106 1.91 -15.97 -3.55
C ALA A 106 0.85 -15.03 -2.93
N GLU A 107 0.90 -14.78 -1.62
CA GLU A 107 -0.06 -13.96 -0.90
C GLU A 107 0.64 -13.24 0.26
N VAL A 108 0.44 -11.93 0.40
CA VAL A 108 0.97 -11.16 1.55
C VAL A 108 0.26 -11.60 2.85
N PRO A 109 0.97 -11.74 3.99
CA PRO A 109 0.34 -12.18 5.24
C PRO A 109 -0.72 -11.17 5.70
N ILE A 110 -1.88 -11.68 6.14
CA ILE A 110 -3.02 -10.83 6.54
C ILE A 110 -2.78 -10.09 7.86
N MET A 111 -1.84 -10.57 8.67
CA MET A 111 -1.59 -10.09 10.03
C MET A 111 -2.87 -10.14 10.88
N ASP A 112 -3.36 -9.01 11.37
CA ASP A 112 -4.63 -8.91 12.11
C ASP A 112 -5.81 -8.46 11.22
N GLY A 113 -5.61 -8.38 9.90
CA GLY A 113 -6.57 -7.85 8.94
C GLY A 113 -6.47 -6.35 8.72
N SER A 114 -5.51 -5.65 9.35
CA SER A 114 -5.27 -4.21 9.17
C SER A 114 -3.84 -3.92 8.68
N ALA A 115 -3.49 -2.64 8.59
CA ALA A 115 -2.13 -2.19 8.29
C ALA A 115 -1.25 -2.01 9.54
N ALA A 116 -1.78 -2.22 10.74
CA ALA A 116 -1.14 -1.84 12.00
C ALA A 116 0.21 -2.53 12.21
N ALA A 117 0.31 -3.85 11.99
CA ALA A 117 1.55 -4.58 12.16
C ALA A 117 2.67 -4.10 11.21
N PHE A 118 2.31 -3.77 9.96
CA PHE A 118 3.27 -3.20 9.01
C PHE A 118 3.74 -1.81 9.44
N VAL A 119 2.81 -0.98 9.94
CA VAL A 119 3.11 0.36 10.44
C VAL A 119 4.04 0.30 11.65
N GLU A 120 3.74 -0.56 12.63
CA GLU A 120 4.54 -0.74 13.84
C GLU A 120 5.97 -1.17 13.47
N ALA A 121 6.13 -2.15 12.59
CA ALA A 121 7.45 -2.61 12.16
C ALA A 121 8.26 -1.56 11.38
N ILE A 122 7.61 -0.71 10.57
CA ILE A 122 8.27 0.41 9.88
C ILE A 122 8.65 1.51 10.87
N ASP A 123 7.81 1.79 11.87
CA ASP A 123 8.09 2.79 12.89
C ASP A 123 9.25 2.39 13.80
N ASP A 124 9.38 1.09 14.11
CA ASP A 124 10.48 0.55 14.92
C ASP A 124 11.86 0.78 14.28
N VAL A 125 11.96 0.65 12.96
CA VAL A 125 13.23 0.89 12.24
C VAL A 125 13.39 2.34 11.77
N GLY A 126 12.27 3.02 11.50
CA GLY A 126 12.24 4.36 10.93
C GLY A 126 12.57 4.40 9.43
N LEU A 127 12.64 5.63 8.90
CA LEU A 127 12.87 5.89 7.48
C LEU A 127 14.22 6.54 7.23
N ARG A 128 14.80 6.22 6.08
CA ARG A 128 15.98 6.89 5.53
C ARG A 128 15.57 7.79 4.37
N GLU A 129 15.94 9.06 4.46
CA GLU A 129 15.83 10.01 3.35
C GLU A 129 16.91 9.77 2.30
N LEU A 130 16.54 9.85 1.03
CA LEU A 130 17.42 9.69 -0.12
C LEU A 130 17.69 11.05 -0.77
N SER A 131 18.79 11.16 -1.52
CA SER A 131 19.19 12.42 -2.16
C SER A 131 18.22 12.87 -3.25
N GLU A 132 17.43 11.99 -3.84
CA GLU A 132 16.58 12.33 -4.98
C GLU A 132 15.28 13.03 -4.57
N PRO A 133 14.80 14.01 -5.36
CA PRO A 133 13.50 14.62 -5.12
C PRO A 133 12.37 13.61 -5.31
N ARG A 134 11.33 13.72 -4.47
CA ARG A 134 10.11 12.95 -4.58
C ARG A 134 9.28 13.46 -5.77
N LYS A 135 8.78 12.53 -6.57
CA LYS A 135 7.85 12.81 -7.68
C LYS A 135 6.41 12.69 -7.17
N PHE A 136 5.55 13.59 -7.64
CA PHE A 136 4.14 13.64 -7.27
C PHE A 136 3.27 13.69 -8.52
N ILE A 137 2.12 13.04 -8.46
CA ILE A 137 1.06 13.20 -9.46
C ILE A 137 0.19 14.39 -9.02
N LYS A 138 0.12 15.43 -9.85
CA LYS A 138 -0.73 16.60 -9.61
C LYS A 138 -1.97 16.50 -10.48
N VAL A 139 -3.14 16.41 -9.85
CA VAL A 139 -4.44 16.45 -10.54
C VAL A 139 -4.71 17.88 -10.99
N LEU A 140 -4.90 18.07 -12.31
CA LEU A 140 -5.10 19.40 -12.92
C LEU A 140 -6.57 19.71 -13.21
N LYS A 141 -7.40 18.68 -13.37
CA LYS A 141 -8.84 18.77 -13.64
C LYS A 141 -9.54 17.57 -12.99
N PRO A 142 -10.82 17.70 -12.61
CA PRO A 142 -11.59 16.56 -12.11
C PRO A 142 -11.66 15.41 -13.12
N ILE A 143 -11.49 14.19 -12.63
CA ILE A 143 -11.71 12.95 -13.37
C ILE A 143 -12.58 12.08 -12.49
N ARG A 144 -13.73 11.66 -13.03
CA ARG A 144 -14.73 10.84 -12.34
C ARG A 144 -15.02 9.59 -13.15
N VAL A 145 -15.10 8.46 -12.47
CA VAL A 145 -15.56 7.18 -13.02
C VAL A 145 -16.78 6.72 -12.23
N GLU A 146 -17.74 6.15 -12.93
CA GLU A 146 -18.99 5.65 -12.36
C GLU A 146 -19.20 4.22 -12.82
N ASP A 147 -19.65 3.36 -11.91
CA ASP A 147 -20.03 1.98 -12.21
C ASP A 147 -21.20 1.58 -11.31
N GLY A 148 -22.33 1.21 -11.94
CA GLY A 148 -23.58 0.96 -11.23
C GLY A 148 -24.00 2.13 -10.34
N GLY A 149 -24.13 1.87 -9.04
CA GLY A 149 -24.48 2.87 -8.02
C GLY A 149 -23.27 3.55 -7.34
N CYS A 150 -22.06 3.24 -7.77
CA CYS A 150 -20.82 3.69 -7.15
C CYS A 150 -20.05 4.65 -8.07
N TRP A 151 -19.21 5.50 -7.48
CA TRP A 151 -18.31 6.37 -8.23
C TRP A 151 -17.01 6.63 -7.47
N GLY A 152 -15.96 6.96 -8.23
CA GLY A 152 -14.69 7.45 -7.70
C GLY A 152 -14.27 8.72 -8.45
N GLU A 153 -13.78 9.72 -7.73
CA GLU A 153 -13.35 10.99 -8.32
C GLU A 153 -12.00 11.42 -7.76
N ILE A 154 -11.14 11.92 -8.64
CA ILE A 154 -9.98 12.72 -8.26
C ILE A 154 -10.17 14.14 -8.78
N ALA A 155 -9.96 15.13 -7.92
CA ALA A 155 -10.11 16.54 -8.24
C ALA A 155 -8.86 17.34 -7.83
N PRO A 156 -8.61 18.52 -8.44
CA PRO A 156 -7.48 19.36 -8.05
C PRO A 156 -7.55 19.76 -6.57
N HIS A 157 -6.51 19.44 -5.82
CA HIS A 157 -6.35 19.82 -4.41
C HIS A 157 -4.90 20.20 -4.11
N SER A 158 -4.69 20.98 -3.03
CA SER A 158 -3.35 21.44 -2.63
C SER A 158 -2.59 20.46 -1.72
N GLY A 159 -3.23 19.35 -1.35
CA GLY A 159 -2.69 18.24 -0.57
C GLY A 159 -3.27 16.91 -1.04
N PHE A 160 -3.29 15.92 -0.16
CA PHE A 160 -3.98 14.65 -0.40
C PHE A 160 -5.19 14.57 0.52
N HIS A 161 -6.37 14.83 -0.03
CA HIS A 161 -7.65 14.73 0.67
C HIS A 161 -8.30 13.41 0.29
N LEU A 162 -8.65 12.62 1.29
CA LEU A 162 -9.37 11.37 1.11
C LEU A 162 -10.77 11.51 1.67
N ASP A 163 -11.78 11.26 0.85
CA ASP A 163 -13.20 11.32 1.21
C ASP A 163 -13.86 10.04 0.74
N VAL A 164 -14.34 9.23 1.69
CA VAL A 164 -14.87 7.89 1.44
C VAL A 164 -16.24 7.78 2.08
N GLU A 165 -17.19 7.30 1.28
CA GLU A 165 -18.53 6.98 1.73
C GLU A 165 -18.83 5.51 1.44
N ILE A 166 -19.47 4.85 2.41
CA ILE A 166 -20.02 3.51 2.27
C ILE A 166 -21.54 3.57 2.47
N ASP A 167 -22.26 2.65 1.85
CA ASP A 167 -23.71 2.50 2.00
C ASP A 167 -24.09 1.02 2.02
N PHE A 168 -24.14 0.43 3.21
CA PHE A 168 -24.52 -0.97 3.40
C PHE A 168 -25.98 -1.10 3.84
N GLU A 169 -26.71 -2.09 3.32
CA GLU A 169 -28.12 -2.34 3.68
C GLU A 169 -28.32 -2.70 5.17
N THR A 170 -27.30 -3.28 5.80
CA THR A 170 -27.37 -3.66 7.22
C THR A 170 -27.35 -2.43 8.13
N PRO A 171 -28.33 -2.24 9.02
CA PRO A 171 -28.36 -1.09 9.95
C PRO A 171 -27.17 -1.03 10.92
N LEU A 172 -26.44 -2.15 11.09
CA LEU A 172 -25.22 -2.19 11.92
C LEU A 172 -24.08 -1.34 11.33
N ILE A 173 -24.05 -1.19 10.00
CA ILE A 173 -23.05 -0.39 9.30
C ILE A 173 -23.75 0.83 8.68
N GLY A 174 -24.78 0.59 7.86
CA GLY A 174 -25.56 1.63 7.21
C GLY A 174 -24.72 2.51 6.28
N ARG A 175 -25.17 3.75 6.12
CA ARG A 175 -24.44 4.77 5.38
C ARG A 175 -23.52 5.55 6.30
N GLN A 176 -22.24 5.60 5.95
CA GLN A 176 -21.22 6.30 6.72
C GLN A 176 -20.26 7.02 5.79
N ARG A 177 -19.69 8.14 6.24
CA ARG A 177 -18.71 8.91 5.48
C ARG A 177 -17.59 9.39 6.38
N MET A 178 -16.36 9.30 5.88
CA MET A 178 -15.17 9.81 6.55
C MET A 178 -14.35 10.64 5.54
N ALA A 179 -13.83 11.77 6.01
CA ALA A 179 -13.01 12.65 5.19
C ALA A 179 -11.79 13.14 5.98
N PHE A 180 -10.62 13.07 5.36
CA PHE A 180 -9.33 13.35 5.99
C PHE A 180 -8.42 14.16 5.07
N GLU A 181 -7.78 15.18 5.64
CA GLU A 181 -6.52 15.68 5.08
C GLU A 181 -5.42 14.71 5.49
N MET A 182 -4.97 13.90 4.54
CA MET A 182 -4.03 12.83 4.81
C MET A 182 -2.69 13.39 5.26
N SER A 183 -2.04 12.66 6.15
CA SER A 183 -0.63 12.77 6.55
C SER A 183 -0.19 11.43 7.15
N PRO A 184 1.12 11.16 7.28
CA PRO A 184 1.57 9.95 7.97
C PRO A 184 1.06 9.83 9.40
N GLY A 185 0.83 10.93 10.11
CA GLY A 185 0.23 10.90 11.44
C GLY A 185 -1.25 10.51 11.41
N VAL A 186 -2.02 11.05 10.45
CA VAL A 186 -3.43 10.69 10.27
C VAL A 186 -3.57 9.22 9.88
N PHE A 187 -2.74 8.72 8.96
CA PHE A 187 -2.78 7.31 8.58
C PHE A 187 -2.54 6.39 9.79
N ARG A 188 -1.51 6.67 10.60
CA ARG A 188 -1.20 5.90 11.82
C ARG A 188 -2.36 5.85 12.81
N ASN A 189 -2.95 7.02 13.08
CA ASN A 189 -3.89 7.16 14.20
C ASN A 189 -5.34 6.82 13.81
N GLU A 190 -5.75 7.13 12.58
CA GLU A 190 -7.15 7.05 12.16
C GLU A 190 -7.44 5.83 11.29
N LEU A 191 -6.47 5.33 10.52
CA LEU A 191 -6.72 4.31 9.49
C LEU A 191 -5.99 2.99 9.72
N ALA A 192 -4.76 3.01 10.22
CA ALA A 192 -3.90 1.83 10.23
C ALA A 192 -4.49 0.61 10.96
N ARG A 193 -5.31 0.84 12.00
CA ARG A 193 -5.94 -0.19 12.84
C ARG A 193 -7.32 -0.65 12.35
N ALA A 194 -7.85 -0.07 11.27
CA ALA A 194 -9.11 -0.52 10.68
C ALA A 194 -8.88 -1.86 9.98
N ARG A 195 -9.60 -2.90 10.42
CA ARG A 195 -9.51 -4.25 9.86
C ARG A 195 -10.52 -4.43 8.72
N THR A 196 -10.20 -5.33 7.80
CA THR A 196 -11.14 -5.81 6.76
C THR A 196 -12.35 -6.55 7.34
#